data_AF-A0AA97NLG6-F1
#
_entry.id   AF-A0AA97NLG6-F1
#
_cell.length_a   1.000
_cell.length_b   1.000
_cell.length_c   1.000
_cell.angle_alpha   90.00
_cell.angle_beta   90.00
_cell.angle_gamma   90.00
#
_symmetry.space_group_name_H-M   'P 1'
#
loop_
_entity.id
_entity.type
_entity.pdbx_description
1 polymer ?
#
loop_
_entity_poly.entity_id
_entity_poly.type
_entity_poly.pdbx_seq_one_letter_code
_entity_poly.pdbx_strand_id
1 'polypeptide(L)'
;MHPTWWMLNERREEGCISITTERKYFKVGNIFIKRCLRPLEWQLHPVEGRVIIPRFGKERLQNEANSLRFISEQTNIPVPKFIGHFEDDGAVYLITEFVEGIAMSELPENQRKEVEVEVEAHLQTLKQLKSSQWGGPSGDTALSNNAENLPK
;
A
#
# COMPACT_ATOMS: atom_id res chain seq x y z
N MET A 1 23.25 15.61 -2.14
CA MET A 1 22.70 16.15 -0.88
C MET A 1 21.28 15.62 -0.74
N HIS A 2 20.93 15.00 0.38
CA HIS A 2 19.57 14.51 0.62
C HIS A 2 18.61 15.68 0.87
N PRO A 3 17.38 15.64 0.34
CA PRO A 3 16.42 16.73 0.50
C PRO A 3 15.79 16.73 1.90
N THR A 4 15.30 17.88 2.33
CA THR A 4 14.34 17.95 3.45
C THR A 4 12.93 17.63 2.94
N TRP A 5 11.98 17.42 3.86
CA TRP A 5 10.57 17.29 3.50
C TRP A 5 10.09 18.49 2.67
N TRP A 6 10.44 19.71 3.06
CA TRP A 6 10.07 20.95 2.36
C TRP A 6 10.59 20.96 0.92
N MET A 7 11.86 20.64 0.72
CA MET A 7 12.49 20.61 -0.62
C MET A 7 11.85 19.59 -1.55
N LEU A 8 11.48 18.39 -1.05
CA LEU A 8 10.75 17.40 -1.85
C LEU A 8 9.35 17.88 -2.20
N ASN A 9 8.68 18.57 -1.27
CA ASN A 9 7.33 19.06 -1.49
C ASN A 9 7.27 20.24 -2.46
N GLU A 10 8.28 21.10 -2.47
CA GLU A 10 8.43 22.18 -3.47
C GLU A 10 8.72 21.63 -4.87
N ARG A 11 9.39 20.48 -4.97
CA ARG A 11 9.80 19.84 -6.23
C ARG A 11 8.96 18.61 -6.56
N ARG A 12 7.69 18.58 -6.13
CA ARG A 12 6.78 17.47 -6.45
C ARG A 12 6.68 17.31 -7.96
N GLU A 13 6.80 16.07 -8.44
CA GLU A 13 6.51 15.77 -9.83
C GLU A 13 5.01 15.98 -10.10
N GLU A 14 4.66 16.15 -11.37
CA GLU A 14 3.27 16.26 -11.81
C GLU A 14 2.44 15.05 -11.33
N GLY A 15 1.22 15.31 -10.86
CA GLY A 15 0.33 14.28 -10.31
C GLY A 15 0.72 13.77 -8.91
N CYS A 16 1.86 14.18 -8.33
CA CYS A 16 2.24 13.80 -6.97
C CYS A 16 1.38 14.55 -5.94
N ILE A 17 0.49 13.82 -5.26
CA ILE A 17 -0.46 14.39 -4.30
C ILE A 17 0.10 14.42 -2.87
N SER A 18 1.04 13.52 -2.54
CA SER A 18 1.60 13.41 -1.19
C SER A 18 2.95 12.70 -1.18
N ILE A 19 3.79 13.07 -0.21
CA ILE A 19 5.11 12.49 0.04
C ILE A 19 5.24 12.22 1.54
N THR A 20 5.58 10.98 1.88
CA THR A 20 5.97 10.56 3.24
C THR A 20 7.45 10.24 3.28
N THR A 21 7.99 9.92 4.47
CA THR A 21 9.39 9.46 4.60
C THR A 21 9.67 8.15 3.89
N GLU A 22 8.64 7.39 3.48
CA GLU A 22 8.79 6.06 2.89
C GLU A 22 8.47 6.04 1.39
N ARG A 23 7.50 6.84 0.95
CA ARG A 23 6.93 6.75 -0.41
C ARG A 23 6.26 8.04 -0.88
N LYS A 24 6.15 8.18 -2.20
CA LYS A 24 5.32 9.16 -2.89
C LYS A 24 4.00 8.54 -3.34
N TYR A 25 2.98 9.37 -3.46
CA TYR A 25 1.64 9.03 -3.93
C TYR A 25 1.28 9.91 -5.11
N PHE A 26 0.77 9.30 -6.17
CA PHE A 26 0.34 10.00 -7.37
C PHE A 26 -1.11 9.68 -7.70
N LYS A 27 -1.80 10.67 -8.27
CA LYS A 27 -3.10 10.51 -8.91
C LYS A 27 -3.01 11.04 -10.33
N VAL A 28 -3.29 10.18 -11.31
CA VAL A 28 -3.30 10.53 -12.74
C VAL A 28 -4.61 10.02 -13.33
N GLY A 29 -5.56 10.92 -13.56
CA GLY A 29 -6.92 10.53 -13.95
C GLY A 29 -7.57 9.61 -12.91
N ASN A 30 -7.98 8.42 -13.34
CA ASN A 30 -8.55 7.36 -12.50
C ASN A 30 -7.49 6.35 -11.98
N ILE A 31 -6.20 6.69 -12.06
CA ILE A 31 -5.11 5.83 -11.63
C ILE A 31 -4.50 6.38 -10.35
N PHE A 32 -4.23 5.48 -9.40
CA PHE A 32 -3.50 5.77 -8.18
C PHE A 32 -2.18 5.01 -8.17
N ILE A 33 -1.09 5.70 -7.84
CA ILE A 33 0.25 5.13 -7.85
C ILE A 33 0.92 5.34 -6.50
N LYS A 34 1.39 4.26 -5.89
CA LYS A 34 2.30 4.31 -4.73
C LYS A 34 3.70 3.98 -5.22
N ARG A 35 4.69 4.79 -4.85
CA ARG A 35 6.09 4.59 -5.24
C ARG A 35 7.02 4.75 -4.05
N CYS A 36 7.85 3.77 -3.74
CA CYS A 36 8.84 3.95 -2.67
C CYS A 36 9.88 5.00 -3.05
N LEU A 37 10.46 5.69 -2.06
CA LEU A 37 11.50 6.69 -2.32
C LEU A 37 12.79 6.05 -2.84
N ARG A 38 13.39 6.68 -3.86
CA ARG A 38 14.74 6.35 -4.32
C ARG A 38 15.76 6.81 -3.27
N PRO A 39 16.98 6.23 -3.24
CA PRO A 39 18.02 6.67 -2.32
C PRO A 39 18.28 8.19 -2.33
N LEU A 40 18.29 8.81 -3.51
CA LEU A 40 18.48 10.26 -3.65
C LEU A 40 17.31 11.10 -3.13
N GLU A 41 16.15 10.49 -2.92
CA GLU A 41 14.94 11.12 -2.40
C GLU A 41 14.76 10.88 -0.90
N TRP A 42 15.64 10.13 -0.25
CA TRP A 42 15.57 9.92 1.20
C TRP A 42 15.73 11.24 1.95
N GLN A 43 14.89 11.44 2.96
CA GLN A 43 14.74 12.74 3.61
C GLN A 43 15.71 12.92 4.77
N LEU A 44 16.15 14.16 5.00
CA LEU A 44 16.85 14.52 6.23
C LEU A 44 15.87 14.65 7.40
N HIS A 45 16.25 14.09 8.55
CA HIS A 45 15.55 14.33 9.80
C HIS A 45 15.67 15.82 10.16
N PRO A 46 14.54 16.53 10.38
CA PRO A 46 14.53 17.99 10.47
C PRO A 46 15.35 18.54 11.64
N VAL A 47 15.52 17.75 12.70
CA VAL A 47 16.25 18.16 13.91
C VAL A 47 17.66 17.58 13.96
N GLU A 48 17.84 16.33 13.54
CA GLU A 48 19.10 15.60 13.74
C GLU A 48 20.04 15.68 12.53
N GLY A 49 19.54 16.09 11.36
CA GLY A 49 20.32 16.14 10.13
C GLY A 49 20.75 14.76 9.59
N ARG A 50 20.32 13.65 10.19
CA ARG A 50 20.56 12.29 9.68
C ARG A 50 19.59 11.96 8.54
N VAL A 51 20.03 11.10 7.62
CA VAL A 51 19.18 10.58 6.54
C VAL A 51 18.21 9.55 7.11
N ILE A 52 16.92 9.69 6.79
CA ILE A 52 15.88 8.71 7.10
C ILE A 52 15.88 7.67 5.99
N ILE A 53 16.28 6.44 6.33
CA ILE A 53 16.35 5.32 5.39
C ILE A 53 15.07 4.47 5.51
N PRO A 54 14.21 4.43 4.49
CA PRO A 54 13.02 3.59 4.47
C PRO A 54 13.40 2.11 4.55
N ARG A 55 12.76 1.34 5.44
CA ARG A 55 13.04 -0.09 5.58
C ARG A 55 12.01 -0.91 4.80
N PHE A 56 12.51 -1.85 4.00
CA PHE A 56 11.71 -2.77 3.21
C PHE A 56 10.70 -2.06 2.28
N GLY A 57 11.08 -0.89 1.74
CA GLY A 57 10.16 -0.06 0.95
C GLY A 57 9.63 -0.77 -0.30
N LYS A 58 10.48 -1.59 -0.93
CA LYS A 58 10.14 -2.37 -2.13
C LYS A 58 9.24 -3.55 -1.78
N GLU A 59 9.67 -4.35 -0.81
CA GLU A 59 9.03 -5.57 -0.36
C GLU A 59 7.64 -5.27 0.22
N ARG A 60 7.47 -4.13 0.90
CA ARG A 60 6.16 -3.69 1.41
C ARG A 60 5.19 -3.33 0.28
N LEU A 61 5.65 -2.73 -0.81
CA LEU A 61 4.79 -2.43 -1.97
C LEU A 61 4.49 -3.69 -2.79
N GLN A 62 5.45 -4.61 -2.93
CA GLN A 62 5.22 -5.91 -3.57
C GLN A 62 4.22 -6.75 -2.77
N ASN A 63 4.36 -6.81 -1.44
CA ASN A 63 3.40 -7.47 -0.55
C ASN A 63 2.00 -6.86 -0.68
N GLU A 64 1.91 -5.53 -0.77
CA GLU A 64 0.63 -4.86 -1.00
C GLU A 64 0.02 -5.24 -2.36
N ALA A 65 0.82 -5.26 -3.43
CA ALA A 65 0.39 -5.67 -4.76
C ALA A 65 -0.16 -7.12 -4.77
N ASN A 66 0.59 -8.05 -4.18
CA ASN A 66 0.22 -9.45 -4.05
C ASN A 66 -1.04 -9.63 -3.19
N SER A 67 -1.17 -8.85 -2.10
CA SER A 67 -2.35 -8.89 -1.24
C SER A 67 -3.62 -8.43 -1.97
N LEU A 68 -3.54 -7.30 -2.69
CA LEU A 68 -4.65 -6.76 -3.46
C LEU A 68 -5.11 -7.75 -4.53
N ARG A 69 -4.14 -8.30 -5.28
CA ARG A 69 -4.41 -9.33 -6.29
C ARG A 69 -5.10 -10.54 -5.67
N PHE A 70 -4.52 -11.11 -4.61
CA PHE A 70 -5.07 -12.28 -3.93
C PHE A 70 -6.49 -12.04 -3.40
N ILE A 71 -6.74 -10.93 -2.71
CA ILE A 71 -8.07 -10.61 -2.18
C ILE A 71 -9.08 -10.45 -3.32
N SER A 72 -8.71 -9.79 -4.41
CA SER A 72 -9.59 -9.59 -5.57
C SER A 72 -9.91 -10.88 -6.32
N GLU A 73 -8.99 -11.85 -6.34
CA GLU A 73 -9.17 -13.14 -7.02
C GLU A 73 -9.98 -14.14 -6.16
N GLN A 74 -9.87 -14.04 -4.83
CA GLN A 74 -10.44 -15.02 -3.90
C GLN A 74 -11.74 -14.55 -3.21
N THR A 75 -12.09 -13.28 -3.30
CA THR A 75 -13.24 -12.70 -2.60
C THR A 75 -14.00 -11.70 -3.47
N ASN A 76 -15.21 -11.35 -3.04
CA ASN A 76 -16.00 -10.26 -3.63
C ASN A 76 -15.84 -8.93 -2.86
N ILE A 77 -14.79 -8.80 -2.04
CA ILE A 77 -14.54 -7.58 -1.27
C ILE A 77 -14.14 -6.47 -2.26
N PRO A 78 -14.76 -5.29 -2.19
CA PRO A 78 -14.46 -4.18 -3.10
C PRO A 78 -13.11 -3.53 -2.74
N VAL A 79 -12.01 -4.15 -3.16
CA VAL A 79 -10.67 -3.57 -3.10
C VAL A 79 -10.34 -2.80 -4.39
N PRO A 80 -9.45 -1.80 -4.35
CA PRO A 80 -9.02 -1.13 -5.57
C PRO A 80 -8.47 -2.14 -6.58
N LYS A 81 -8.98 -2.08 -7.81
CA LYS A 81 -8.51 -2.92 -8.91
C LYS A 81 -7.00 -2.77 -9.09
N PHE A 82 -6.30 -3.88 -8.93
CA PHE A 82 -4.87 -3.97 -9.22
C PHE A 82 -4.65 -3.86 -10.73
N ILE A 83 -3.78 -2.94 -11.15
CA ILE A 83 -3.43 -2.73 -12.56
C ILE A 83 -2.05 -3.34 -12.85
N GLY A 84 -1.08 -3.10 -11.97
CA GLY A 84 0.27 -3.61 -12.14
C GLY A 84 1.23 -3.15 -11.06
N HIS A 85 2.38 -3.81 -10.98
CA HIS A 85 3.53 -3.31 -10.24
C HIS A 85 4.81 -3.56 -11.04
N PHE A 86 5.78 -2.67 -10.93
CA PHE A 86 7.09 -2.83 -11.57
C PHE A 86 8.17 -2.09 -10.79
N GLU A 87 9.42 -2.42 -11.07
CA GLU A 87 10.58 -1.68 -10.57
C GLU A 87 11.16 -0.82 -11.69
N ASP A 88 11.44 0.44 -11.39
CA ASP A 88 12.12 1.39 -12.26
C ASP A 88 13.00 2.33 -11.42
N ASP A 89 14.24 2.54 -11.87
CA ASP A 89 15.27 3.35 -11.21
C ASP A 89 15.40 3.08 -9.69
N GLY A 90 15.41 1.79 -9.32
CA GLY A 90 15.55 1.35 -7.93
C GLY A 90 14.34 1.64 -7.03
N ALA A 91 13.20 2.04 -7.60
CA ALA A 91 11.94 2.21 -6.89
C ALA A 91 10.87 1.25 -7.43
N VAL A 92 10.07 0.70 -6.52
CA VAL A 92 8.88 -0.09 -6.87
C VAL A 92 7.68 0.84 -6.99
N TYR A 93 6.90 0.63 -8.04
CA TYR A 93 5.65 1.28 -8.35
C TYR A 93 4.53 0.27 -8.19
N LEU A 94 3.51 0.61 -7.40
CA LEU A 94 2.24 -0.11 -7.32
C LEU A 94 1.17 0.77 -7.95
N ILE A 95 0.49 0.25 -8.97
CA ILE A 95 -0.55 0.94 -9.72
C ILE A 95 -1.89 0.26 -9.45
N THR A 96 -2.86 1.03 -9.00
CA THR A 96 -4.25 0.62 -8.81
C THR A 96 -5.19 1.61 -9.48
N GLU A 97 -6.47 1.24 -9.61
CA GLU A 97 -7.49 2.26 -9.83
C GLU A 97 -7.56 3.21 -8.63
N PHE A 98 -7.95 4.45 -8.90
CA PHE A 98 -8.32 5.41 -7.87
C PHE A 98 -9.79 5.19 -7.51
N VAL A 99 -10.05 4.86 -6.25
CA VAL A 99 -11.42 4.68 -5.74
C VAL A 99 -11.93 6.03 -5.26
N GLU A 100 -12.99 6.53 -5.89
CA GLU A 100 -13.70 7.72 -5.45
C GLU A 100 -14.58 7.38 -4.25
N GLY A 101 -14.50 8.21 -3.21
CA GLY A 101 -15.27 8.01 -1.99
C GLY A 101 -14.91 9.03 -0.93
N ILE A 102 -15.60 8.95 0.19
CA ILE A 102 -15.35 9.75 1.41
C ILE A 102 -14.92 8.83 2.54
N ALA A 103 -14.17 9.37 3.50
CA ALA A 103 -13.78 8.59 4.67
C ALA A 103 -15.02 8.20 5.49
N MET A 104 -15.01 7.01 6.08
CA MET A 104 -16.10 6.55 6.95
C MET A 104 -16.34 7.50 8.15
N SER A 105 -15.31 8.26 8.56
CA SER A 105 -15.41 9.31 9.59
C SER A 105 -16.23 10.52 9.18
N GLU A 106 -16.43 10.73 7.88
CA GLU A 106 -17.19 11.86 7.32
C GLU A 106 -18.65 11.48 7.04
N LEU A 107 -19.02 10.20 7.18
CA LEU A 107 -20.39 9.74 6.98
C LEU A 107 -21.30 10.16 8.14
N PRO A 108 -22.56 10.52 7.85
CA PRO A 108 -23.62 10.62 8.85
C PRO A 108 -23.77 9.30 9.64
N GLU A 109 -24.14 9.39 10.92
CA GLU A 109 -24.18 8.23 11.82
C GLU A 109 -25.06 7.07 11.30
N ASN A 110 -26.20 7.39 10.66
CA ASN A 110 -27.09 6.39 10.09
C ASN A 110 -26.44 5.62 8.93
N GLN A 111 -25.77 6.31 8.00
CA GLN A 111 -25.05 5.68 6.90
C GLN A 111 -23.82 4.92 7.39
N ARG A 112 -23.14 5.45 8.41
CA ARG A 112 -21.98 4.79 9.01
C ARG A 112 -22.34 3.43 9.60
N LYS A 113 -23.50 3.31 10.27
CA LYS A 113 -23.99 2.03 10.82
C LYS A 113 -24.25 0.99 9.73
N GLU A 114 -24.74 1.40 8.57
CA GLU A 114 -24.93 0.51 7.41
C GLU A 114 -23.57 -0.01 6.90
N VAL A 115 -22.61 0.90 6.71
CA VAL A 115 -21.24 0.56 6.26
C VAL A 115 -20.50 -0.30 7.30
N GLU A 116 -20.69 -0.07 8.60
CA GLU A 116 -20.09 -0.88 9.66
C GLU A 116 -20.49 -2.36 9.56
N VAL A 117 -21.75 -2.64 9.21
CA VAL A 117 -22.24 -4.02 9.00
C VAL A 117 -21.58 -4.66 7.79
N GLU A 118 -21.43 -3.93 6.68
CA GLU A 118 -20.76 -4.42 5.47
C GLU A 118 -19.27 -4.70 5.73
N VAL A 119 -18.57 -3.79 6.42
CA VAL A 119 -17.15 -3.95 6.77
C VAL A 119 -16.95 -5.14 7.70
N GLU A 120 -17.82 -5.37 8.67
CA GLU A 120 -17.74 -6.54 9.55
C GLU A 120 -17.92 -7.84 8.75
N ALA A 121 -18.86 -7.89 7.79
CA ALA A 121 -19.02 -9.04 6.91
C ALA A 121 -17.74 -9.32 6.09
N HIS A 122 -17.12 -8.30 5.50
CA HIS A 122 -15.84 -8.43 4.80
C HIS A 122 -14.71 -8.90 5.72
N LEU A 123 -14.66 -8.41 6.97
CA LEU A 123 -13.69 -8.84 7.95
C LEU A 123 -13.85 -10.34 8.28
N GLN A 124 -15.07 -10.83 8.40
CA GLN A 124 -15.33 -12.26 8.60
C GLN A 124 -14.88 -13.10 7.40
N THR A 125 -15.10 -12.62 6.16
CA THR A 125 -14.55 -13.26 4.96
C THR A 125 -13.02 -13.32 5.00
N LEU A 126 -12.35 -12.21 5.32
CA LEU A 126 -10.88 -12.16 5.40
C LEU A 126 -10.32 -13.10 6.47
N LYS A 127 -10.98 -13.24 7.62
CA LYS A 127 -10.57 -14.17 8.69
C LYS A 127 -10.61 -15.64 8.26
N GLN A 128 -11.50 -15.98 7.31
CA GLN A 128 -11.63 -17.33 6.78
C GLN A 128 -10.72 -17.60 5.59
N LEU A 129 -10.16 -16.54 4.99
CA LEU A 129 -9.28 -16.63 3.83
C LEU A 129 -7.96 -17.30 4.21
N LYS A 130 -7.55 -18.29 3.41
CA LYS A 130 -6.31 -19.03 3.61
C LYS A 130 -5.50 -19.05 2.32
N SER A 131 -4.21 -18.76 2.43
CA SER A 131 -3.26 -18.94 1.32
C SER A 131 -2.54 -20.27 1.49
N SER A 132 -2.38 -21.03 0.41
CA SER A 132 -1.51 -22.22 0.43
C SER A 132 -0.02 -21.86 0.40
N GLN A 133 0.33 -20.60 0.16
CA GLN A 133 1.70 -20.11 0.08
C GLN A 133 2.02 -19.20 1.27
N TRP A 134 3.20 -19.40 1.87
CA TRP A 134 3.66 -18.64 3.02
C TRP A 134 4.09 -17.24 2.62
N GLY A 135 3.57 -16.21 3.27
CA GLY A 135 3.99 -14.82 3.11
C GLY A 135 5.39 -14.56 3.68
N GLY A 136 6.35 -14.27 2.81
CA GLY A 136 7.75 -14.05 3.19
C GLY A 136 8.11 -12.56 3.41
N PRO A 137 9.16 -12.25 4.20
CA PRO A 137 9.66 -10.88 4.37
C PRO A 137 10.21 -10.28 3.06
N SER A 138 10.47 -11.12 2.05
CA SER A 138 11.05 -10.76 0.75
C SER A 138 10.07 -10.15 -0.25
N GLY A 139 8.76 -10.10 0.05
CA GLY A 139 7.77 -9.51 -0.86
C GLY A 139 7.08 -10.50 -1.81
N ASP A 140 7.47 -11.77 -1.81
CA ASP A 140 7.07 -12.75 -2.83
C ASP A 140 5.60 -13.20 -2.73
N THR A 141 4.98 -13.09 -1.55
CA THR A 141 3.69 -13.71 -1.25
C THR A 141 2.99 -12.99 -0.08
N ALA A 142 1.66 -12.93 -0.13
CA ALA A 142 0.84 -12.40 0.95
C ALA A 142 0.11 -13.55 1.68
N LEU A 143 0.18 -13.53 3.01
CA LEU A 143 -0.53 -14.37 4.00
C LEU A 143 0.21 -15.61 4.53
N SER A 144 0.08 -15.82 5.84
CA SER A 144 0.65 -16.93 6.61
C SER A 144 -0.34 -18.10 6.71
N ASN A 145 0.17 -19.33 6.75
CA ASN A 145 -0.59 -20.54 7.09
C ASN A 145 -0.42 -20.89 8.57
N ASN A 146 -1.43 -21.51 9.19
CA ASN A 146 -1.25 -22.20 10.47
C ASN A 146 -0.40 -23.47 10.24
N ALA A 147 0.61 -23.67 11.09
CA ALA A 147 1.57 -24.75 11.05
C ALA A 147 0.98 -26.12 11.42
N GLU A 148 0.03 -26.64 10.65
CA GLU A 148 -0.60 -27.96 10.91
C GLU A 148 -0.34 -29.02 9.82
N ASN A 149 0.47 -28.75 8.80
CA ASN A 149 0.86 -29.76 7.83
C ASN A 149 2.38 -29.76 7.60
N LEU A 150 3.12 -30.29 8.56
CA LEU A 150 4.44 -30.88 8.31
C LEU A 150 4.23 -32.40 8.17
N PRO A 151 4.61 -33.03 7.05
CA PRO A 151 4.75 -34.48 7.02
C PRO A 151 5.80 -34.91 8.05
N LYS A 152 5.46 -35.92 8.85
CA LYS A 152 6.36 -36.56 9.81
C LYS A 152 7.55 -37.21 9.11
#